data_AF-A0A917DAL1-F1
#
_entry.id   AF-A0A917DAL1-F1
#
_cell.length_a   1.000
_cell.length_b   1.000
_cell.length_c   1.000
_cell.angle_alpha   90.00
_cell.angle_beta   90.00
_cell.angle_gamma   90.00
#
_symmetry.space_group_name_H-M   'P 1'
#
loop_
_entity.id
_entity.type
_entity.pdbx_description
1 polymer ?
#
loop_
_entity_poly.entity_id
_entity_poly.type
_entity_poly.pdbx_seq_one_letter_code
_entity_poly.pdbx_strand_id
1 'polypeptide(L)' 'MNSSYKENYEISQSHKKKHFFTLRSMGSQKVIGTSELFNNAEDCLKTSNRVRKEAENAEIVAT' A
#
# COMPACT_ATOMS: atom_id res chain seq x y z
N MET A 1 -4.13 7.41 11.10
CA MET A 1 -3.34 7.64 9.88
C MET A 1 -4.02 6.94 8.69
N ASN A 2 -3.94 7.42 7.44
CA ASN A 2 -4.61 6.74 6.30
C ASN A 2 -4.18 5.28 6.14
N SER A 3 -2.91 4.98 6.43
CA SER A 3 -2.30 3.65 6.37
C SER A 3 -2.85 2.64 7.39
N SER A 4 -3.58 3.07 8.42
CA SER A 4 -4.10 2.19 9.48
C SER A 4 -5.36 1.41 9.04
N TYR A 5 -6.09 1.95 8.06
CA TYR A 5 -7.39 1.46 7.60
C TYR A 5 -7.20 0.47 6.44
N LYS A 6 -7.71 -0.76 6.60
CA LYS A 6 -7.55 -1.82 5.59
C LYS A 6 -8.28 -1.46 4.30
N GLU A 7 -9.42 -0.80 4.41
CA GLU A 7 -10.27 -0.33 3.32
C GLU A 7 -9.59 0.70 2.41
N ASN A 8 -8.53 1.36 2.89
CA ASN A 8 -7.76 2.30 2.08
C ASN A 8 -6.73 1.61 1.17
N TYR A 9 -6.52 0.30 1.31
CA TYR A 9 -5.62 -0.48 0.48
C TYR A 9 -6.40 -1.17 -0.63
N GLU A 10 -6.10 -0.82 -1.88
CA GLU A 10 -6.64 -1.48 -3.06
C GLU A 10 -5.56 -2.35 -3.69
N ILE A 11 -5.77 -3.66 -3.71
CA ILE A 11 -4.86 -4.61 -4.37
C ILE A 11 -5.28 -4.76 -5.83
N SER A 12 -4.32 -4.62 -6.72
CA SER A 12 -4.53 -4.66 -8.17
C SER A 12 -3.44 -5.47 -8.86
N GLN A 13 -3.71 -5.83 -10.11
CA GLN A 13 -2.77 -6.52 -10.98
C GLN A 13 -2.50 -5.70 -12.23
N SER A 14 -1.23 -5.53 -12.58
CA SER A 14 -0.81 -4.88 -13.82
C SER A 14 -1.07 -5.77 -15.03
N HIS A 15 -1.04 -5.18 -16.23
CA HIS A 15 -1.12 -5.89 -17.51
C HIS A 15 -0.06 -7.00 -17.67
N LYS A 16 1.07 -6.90 -16.97
CA LYS A 16 2.15 -7.90 -16.96
C LYS A 16 2.00 -8.96 -15.85
N LYS A 17 0.79 -9.09 -15.29
CA LYS A 17 0.46 -10.03 -14.19
C LYS A 17 1.24 -9.79 -12.88
N LYS A 18 1.85 -8.61 -12.71
CA LYS A 18 2.49 -8.21 -11.44
C LYS A 18 1.45 -7.61 -10.49
N HIS A 19 1.54 -7.91 -9.20
CA HIS A 19 0.63 -7.47 -8.17
C HIS A 19 1.15 -6.18 -7.52
N PHE A 20 0.27 -5.30 -7.08
CA PHE A 20 0.62 -4.10 -6.33
C PHE A 20 -0.56 -3.65 -5.50
N PHE A 21 -0.31 -2.76 -4.54
CA PHE A 21 -1.36 -2.09 -3.79
C PHE A 21 -1.26 -0.58 -3.91
N THR A 22 -2.40 0.09 -3.90
CA THR A 22 -2.48 1.55 -3.76
C THR A 22 -3.06 1.90 -2.40
N LEU A 23 -2.58 2.98 -1.80
CA LEU A 23 -3.13 3.58 -0.60
C LEU A 23 -3.94 4.82 -0.99
N ARG A 24 -5.21 4.85 -0.60
CA ARG A 24 -6.11 5.98 -0.84
C ARG A 24 -6.29 6.80 0.43
N SER A 25 -6.49 8.10 0.27
CA SER A 25 -6.86 8.97 1.38
C SER A 25 -8.31 8.72 1.79
N MET A 26 -8.56 8.68 3.10
CA MET A 26 -9.90 8.79 3.66
C MET A 26 -10.58 10.06 3.14
N GLY A 27 -11.87 9.97 2.82
CA GLY A 27 -12.71 11.08 2.38
C GLY A 27 -12.55 11.45 0.90
N SER A 28 -11.32 11.69 0.42
CA SER A 28 -11.10 12.16 -0.95
C SER A 28 -10.91 11.06 -2.00
N GLN A 29 -10.66 9.81 -1.57
CA GLN A 29 -10.36 8.66 -2.44
C GLN A 29 -9.13 8.84 -3.36
N LYS A 30 -8.37 9.95 -3.18
CA LYS A 30 -7.15 10.22 -3.93
C LYS A 30 -6.07 9.20 -3.58
N VAL A 31 -5.34 8.74 -4.58
CA VAL A 31 -4.17 7.89 -4.38
C VAL A 31 -3.06 8.73 -3.76
N ILE A 32 -2.54 8.28 -2.62
CA ILE A 32 -1.47 8.94 -1.85
C ILE A 32 -0.21 8.07 -1.73
N GLY A 33 -0.29 6.83 -2.19
CA GLY A 33 0.86 5.93 -2.26
C GLY A 33 0.57 4.77 -3.21
N THR A 34 1.59 4.29 -3.90
CA THR A 34 1.54 3.06 -4.71
C THR A 34 2.77 2.25 -4.37
N SER A 35 2.58 0.95 -4.13
CA SER A 35 3.70 0.05 -3.86
C SER A 35 4.51 -0.21 -5.11
N GLU A 36 5.67 -0.84 -4.92
CA GLU A 36 6.37 -1.51 -6.01
C GLU A 36 5.54 -2.69 -6.56
N LEU A 37 6.00 -3.26 -7.67
CA LEU A 37 5.38 -4.40 -8.34
C LEU A 37 5.93 -5.73 -7.76
N PHE A 38 5.03 -6.60 -7.33
CA PHE A 38 5.33 -7.93 -6.80
C PHE A 38 5.08 -9.03 -7.83
N ASN A 39 5.86 -10.10 -7.76
CA ASN A 39 5.69 -11.27 -8.63
C ASN A 39 4.49 -12.13 -8.24
N ASN A 40 4.15 -12.19 -6.95
CA ASN A 40 3.05 -12.98 -6.41
C ASN A 40 2.14 -12.13 -5.51
N ALA A 41 0.91 -12.59 -5.30
CA ALA A 41 -0.09 -11.88 -4.50
C ALA A 41 0.22 -11.95 -2.98
N GLU A 42 0.86 -13.03 -2.52
CA GLU A 42 1.17 -13.24 -1.11
C GLU A 42 2.16 -12.19 -0.58
N ASP A 43 3.25 -11.93 -1.30
CA ASP A 43 4.23 -10.92 -0.94
C ASP A 43 3.63 -9.52 -0.96
N CYS A 44 2.74 -9.24 -1.93
CA CYS A 44 1.99 -7.99 -2.00
C CYS A 44 1.11 -7.80 -0.75
N LEU A 45 0.37 -8.85 -0.35
CA LEU A 45 -0.47 -8.85 0.84
C LEU A 45 0.34 -8.75 2.14
N LYS A 46 1.46 -9.46 2.23
CA LYS A 46 2.36 -9.43 3.38
C LYS A 46 2.95 -8.04 3.55
N THR A 47 3.37 -7.41 2.46
CA THR A 47 3.95 -6.07 2.46
C THR A 47 2.91 -5.01 2.83
N SER A 48 1.70 -5.06 2.27
CA SER A 48 0.64 -4.11 2.65
C SER A 48 0.27 -4.21 4.14
N ASN A 49 0.21 -5.44 4.68
CA ASN A 49 -0.01 -5.66 6.10
C ASN A 49 1.14 -5.13 6.97
N ARG A 50 2.39 -5.23 6.50
CA ARG A 50 3.55 -4.68 7.18
C ARG A 50 3.49 -3.16 7.22
N VAL A 51 3.23 -2.50 6.08
CA VAL A 51 3.04 -1.05 6.01
C VAL A 51 1.96 -0.59 6.98
N ARG A 52 0.82 -1.29 7.04
CA ARG A 52 -0.25 -0.95 7.99
C ARG A 52 0.18 -1.00 9.46
N LYS A 53 1.09 -1.90 9.83
CA LYS A 53 1.58 -2.04 11.22
C LYS A 53 2.67 -1.04 11.56
N GLU A 54 3.53 -0.73 10.60
CA GLU A 54 4.77 0.01 10.86
C GLU A 54 4.68 1.49 10.48
N ALA A 55 3.79 1.88 9.57
CA ALA A 55 3.73 3.25 9.03
C ALA A 55 3.50 4.34 10.10
N GLU A 56 2.78 4.02 11.17
CA GLU A 56 2.55 4.97 12.27
C GLU A 56 3.83 5.31 13.05
N ASN A 57 4.79 4.39 13.07
CA ASN A 57 6.07 4.54 13.77
C ASN A 57 7.24 4.81 12.83
N ALA A 58 6.97 4.99 11.53
CA ALA A 58 8.00 5.19 10.54
C ALA A 58 8.64 6.59 10.68
N GLU A 59 9.96 6.63 10.72
CA GLU A 59 10.72 7.87 10.68
C GLU A 59 10.67 8.47 9.26
N ILE A 60 10.39 9.77 9.18
CA ILE A 60 10.42 10.50 7.91
C ILE A 60 11.83 11.01 7.70
N VAL A 61 12.55 10.40 6.76
CA VAL A 61 13.87 10.86 6.32
C VAL A 61 13.70 11.70 5.07
N ALA A 62 13.81 13.02 5.21
CA ALA A 62 13.85 13.93 4.06
C ALA A 62 15.25 13.85 3.42
N THR A 63 15.29 13.50 2.13
CA THR A 63 16.52 13.50 1.31
C THR A 63 16.54 14.72 0.41
#